data_AF-A0A948PWF0-F1
#
_entry.id   AF-A0A948PWF0-F1
#
_cell.length_a   1.000
_cell.length_b   1.000
_cell.length_c   1.000
_cell.angle_alpha   90.00
_cell.angle_beta   90.00
_cell.angle_gamma   90.00
#
_symmetry.space_group_name_H-M   'P 1'
#
loop_
_entity.id
_entity.type
_entity.pdbx_description
1 polymer ?
#
loop_
_entity_poly.entity_id
_entity_poly.type
_entity_poly.pdbx_seq_one_letter_code
_entity_poly.pdbx_strand_id
1 'polypeptide(L)'
;ARTEKVGKVYRAMRTYDGLVTARVLGISLVFDASWIVVRYLIALALGVRLSVWYFLLFIPIISLVTLVPISFSGLGVREGAYVYLFSQVGVEAPTAISMSLAFYGLRLVGGIIGGVIYALGTRTYFGRAEE
;
A
#
# COMPACT_ATOMS: atom_id res chain seq x y z
N ALA A 1 15.51 -32.78 0.67
CA ALA A 1 14.28 -32.10 0.19
C ALA A 1 14.13 -30.65 0.72
N ARG A 2 14.08 -30.40 2.06
CA ARG A 2 13.87 -29.04 2.61
C ARG A 2 15.05 -28.07 2.40
N THR A 3 16.27 -28.58 2.42
CA THR A 3 17.52 -27.83 2.21
C THR A 3 17.75 -27.38 0.76
N GLU A 4 17.15 -28.08 -0.19
CA GLU A 4 17.34 -27.83 -1.63
C GLU A 4 16.53 -26.63 -2.13
N LYS A 5 15.32 -26.43 -1.59
CA LYS A 5 14.49 -25.24 -1.87
C LYS A 5 15.15 -23.96 -1.34
N VAL A 6 15.73 -24.01 -0.14
CA VAL A 6 16.41 -22.87 0.49
C VAL A 6 17.66 -22.48 -0.32
N GLY A 7 18.44 -23.48 -0.77
CA GLY A 7 19.59 -23.25 -1.66
C GLY A 7 19.23 -22.77 -3.07
N LYS A 8 18.01 -23.02 -3.55
CA LYS A 8 17.50 -22.49 -4.83
C LYS A 8 17.09 -21.02 -4.70
N VAL A 9 16.41 -20.65 -3.63
CA VAL A 9 16.05 -19.25 -3.33
C VAL A 9 17.30 -18.40 -3.09
N TYR A 10 18.28 -18.92 -2.35
CA TYR A 10 19.55 -18.25 -2.11
C TYR A 10 20.36 -18.03 -3.39
N ARG A 11 20.39 -19.03 -4.30
CA ARG A 11 21.03 -18.88 -5.61
C ARG A 11 20.29 -17.91 -6.52
N ALA A 12 18.96 -17.92 -6.51
CA ALA A 12 18.16 -16.96 -7.28
C ALA A 12 18.37 -15.51 -6.82
N MET A 13 18.56 -15.26 -5.51
CA MET A 13 18.88 -13.93 -4.99
C MET A 13 20.28 -13.44 -5.37
N ARG A 14 21.24 -14.35 -5.56
CA ARG A 14 22.64 -14.01 -5.88
C ARG A 14 22.90 -13.79 -7.39
N THR A 15 21.95 -14.14 -8.25
CA THR A 15 22.02 -13.90 -9.71
C THR A 15 21.48 -12.53 -10.12
N TYR A 16 20.96 -11.72 -9.19
CA TYR A 16 20.50 -10.36 -9.49
C TYR A 16 21.67 -9.38 -9.39
N ASP A 17 22.08 -8.83 -10.54
CA ASP A 17 23.02 -7.73 -10.61
C ASP A 17 22.56 -6.56 -9.73
N GLY A 18 23.50 -5.86 -9.08
CA GLY A 18 23.19 -4.69 -8.24
C GLY A 18 22.38 -3.62 -8.97
N LEU A 19 22.51 -3.56 -10.30
CA LEU A 19 21.72 -2.69 -11.18
C LEU A 19 20.22 -3.07 -11.21
N VAL A 20 19.89 -4.36 -11.18
CA VAL A 20 18.49 -4.82 -11.14
C VAL A 20 17.87 -4.50 -9.78
N THR A 21 18.60 -4.74 -8.69
CA THR A 21 18.15 -4.38 -7.34
C THR A 21 17.91 -2.88 -7.20
N ALA A 22 18.82 -2.04 -7.72
CA ALA A 22 18.65 -0.59 -7.74
C ALA A 22 17.44 -0.15 -8.57
N ARG A 23 17.21 -0.77 -9.73
CA ARG A 23 16.02 -0.50 -10.56
C ARG A 23 14.72 -0.85 -9.83
N VAL A 24 14.67 -2.02 -9.18
CA VAL A 24 13.49 -2.46 -8.42
C VAL A 24 13.21 -1.50 -7.26
N LEU A 25 14.25 -1.09 -6.52
CA LEU A 25 14.12 -0.09 -5.45
C LEU A 25 13.60 1.24 -5.99
N GLY A 26 14.13 1.70 -7.14
CA GLY A 26 13.66 2.92 -7.79
C GLY A 26 12.17 2.87 -8.16
N ILE A 27 11.72 1.75 -8.74
CA ILE A 27 10.31 1.54 -9.08
C ILE A 27 9.43 1.53 -7.82
N SER A 28 9.86 0.85 -6.76
CA SER A 28 9.14 0.81 -5.49
C SER A 28 8.99 2.21 -4.88
N LEU A 29 10.05 3.02 -4.88
CA LEU A 29 10.00 4.39 -4.37
C LEU A 29 9.03 5.27 -5.16
N VAL A 30 9.01 5.16 -6.50
CA VAL A 30 8.06 5.88 -7.35
C VAL A 30 6.63 5.45 -7.07
N PHE A 31 6.41 4.15 -6.86
CA PHE A 31 5.11 3.61 -6.51
C PHE A 31 4.61 4.14 -5.15
N ASP A 32 5.46 4.12 -4.13
CA ASP A 32 5.11 4.66 -2.80
C ASP A 32 4.90 6.18 -2.83
N ALA A 33 5.72 6.91 -3.59
CA ALA A 33 5.53 8.34 -3.81
C ALA A 33 4.18 8.65 -4.47
N SER A 34 3.79 7.85 -5.47
CA SER A 34 2.47 7.98 -6.12
C SER A 34 1.34 7.80 -5.11
N TRP A 35 1.48 6.83 -4.20
CA TRP A 35 0.51 6.64 -3.13
C TRP A 35 0.48 7.80 -2.13
N ILE A 36 1.62 8.46 -1.85
CA ILE A 36 1.66 9.67 -1.01
C ILE A 36 0.88 10.81 -1.69
N VAL A 37 1.07 11.00 -3.00
CA VAL A 37 0.33 12.00 -3.78
C VAL A 37 -1.17 11.76 -3.72
N VAL A 38 -1.64 10.52 -3.89
CA VAL A 38 -3.08 10.20 -3.77
C VAL A 38 -3.63 10.60 -2.41
N ARG A 39 -2.91 10.33 -1.31
CA ARG A 39 -3.35 10.71 0.05
C ARG A 39 -3.36 12.22 0.26
N TYR A 40 -2.40 12.92 -0.35
CA TYR A 40 -2.38 14.38 -0.34
C TYR A 40 -3.60 14.97 -1.08
N LEU A 41 -3.95 14.42 -2.25
CA LEU A 41 -5.13 14.84 -3.00
C LEU A 41 -6.43 14.57 -2.21
N ILE A 42 -6.52 13.44 -1.51
CA ILE A 42 -7.64 13.16 -0.59
C ILE A 42 -7.72 14.22 0.51
N ALA A 43 -6.59 14.61 1.09
CA ALA A 43 -6.55 15.66 2.11
C ALA A 43 -7.08 16.99 1.58
N LEU A 44 -6.62 17.39 0.38
CA LEU A 44 -7.10 18.60 -0.29
C LEU A 44 -8.60 18.53 -0.59
N ALA A 45 -9.11 17.39 -1.02
CA ALA A 45 -10.53 17.18 -1.27
C ALA A 45 -11.38 17.28 0.01
N LEU A 46 -10.82 16.94 1.16
CA LEU A 46 -11.43 17.10 2.48
C LEU A 46 -11.20 18.48 3.11
N GLY A 47 -10.61 19.43 2.37
CA GLY A 47 -10.38 20.80 2.83
C GLY A 47 -9.10 21.00 3.67
N VAL A 48 -8.27 19.96 3.83
CA VAL A 48 -7.01 20.04 4.59
C VAL A 48 -5.92 20.66 3.72
N ARG A 49 -5.59 21.92 3.99
CA ARG A 49 -4.52 22.67 3.30
C ARG A 49 -3.21 22.62 4.08
N LEU A 50 -2.56 21.46 4.06
CA LEU A 50 -1.23 21.27 4.64
C LEU A 50 -0.14 21.20 3.57
N SER A 51 1.10 21.43 3.98
CA SER A 51 2.25 21.21 3.10
C SER A 51 2.44 19.73 2.80
N VAL A 52 2.82 19.40 1.56
CA VAL A 52 3.07 18.01 1.12
C VAL A 52 4.18 17.32 1.95
N TRP A 53 5.09 18.10 2.55
CA TRP A 53 6.17 17.59 3.41
C TRP A 53 5.65 16.80 4.61
N TYR A 54 4.52 17.20 5.20
CA TYR A 54 3.91 16.44 6.30
C TYR A 54 3.46 15.05 5.85
N PHE A 55 2.93 14.93 4.63
CA PHE A 55 2.52 13.65 4.07
C PHE A 55 3.74 12.77 3.75
N LEU A 56 4.80 13.38 3.21
CA LEU A 56 6.03 12.67 2.89
C LEU A 56 6.70 12.06 4.13
N LEU A 57 6.54 12.68 5.31
CA LEU A 57 7.04 12.15 6.58
C LEU A 57 6.05 11.21 7.28
N PHE A 58 4.78 11.59 7.38
CA PHE A 58 3.80 10.85 8.18
C PHE A 58 3.35 9.56 7.52
N ILE A 59 3.20 9.54 6.20
CA ILE A 59 2.69 8.36 5.49
C ILE A 59 3.65 7.15 5.59
N PRO A 60 4.98 7.28 5.43
CA PRO A 60 5.90 6.18 5.70
C PRO A 60 5.82 5.67 7.13
N ILE A 61 5.73 6.56 8.12
CA ILE A 61 5.60 6.20 9.55
C ILE A 61 4.31 5.40 9.77
N ILE A 62 3.18 5.88 9.26
CA ILE A 62 1.89 5.18 9.35
C ILE A 62 1.97 3.80 8.68
N SER A 63 2.66 3.71 7.55
CA SER A 63 2.84 2.45 6.82
C SER A 63 3.65 1.44 7.63
N LEU A 64 4.70 1.89 8.33
CA LEU A 64 5.48 1.05 9.24
C LEU A 64 4.65 0.60 10.45
N VAL A 65 3.85 1.49 11.04
CA VAL A 65 2.97 1.15 12.17
C VAL A 65 1.89 0.14 11.75
N THR A 66 1.35 0.28 10.54
CA THR A 66 0.33 -0.62 10.00
C THR A 66 0.91 -2.00 9.62
N LEU A 67 2.22 -2.12 9.44
CA LEU A 67 2.88 -3.42 9.20
C LEU A 67 2.81 -4.33 10.43
N VAL A 68 2.65 -3.74 11.63
CA VAL A 68 2.55 -4.52 12.86
C VAL A 68 1.20 -5.25 12.86
N PRO A 69 1.19 -6.60 12.93
CA PRO A 69 -0.02 -7.41 12.77
C PRO A 69 -0.86 -7.43 14.06
N ILE A 70 -1.15 -6.25 14.62
CA ILE A 70 -1.99 -6.08 15.82
C ILE A 70 -3.48 -6.08 15.45
N SER A 71 -3.82 -5.73 14.20
CA SER A 71 -5.22 -5.61 13.75
C SER A 71 -5.48 -6.24 12.37
N PHE A 72 -6.72 -6.64 12.13
CA PHE A 72 -7.18 -7.12 10.82
C PHE A 72 -7.06 -5.99 9.78
N SER A 73 -6.18 -6.16 8.78
CA SER A 73 -5.97 -5.19 7.70
C SER A 73 -5.50 -3.79 8.17
N GLY A 74 -5.00 -3.67 9.40
CA GLY A 74 -4.62 -2.36 9.95
C GLY A 74 -5.80 -1.51 10.44
N LEU A 75 -7.03 -2.06 10.48
CA LEU A 75 -8.23 -1.33 10.92
C LEU A 75 -8.12 -0.97 12.41
N GLY A 76 -8.26 0.31 12.73
CA GLY A 76 -8.07 0.89 14.05
C GLY A 76 -6.64 1.39 14.28
N VAL A 77 -5.62 0.59 13.93
CA VAL A 77 -4.21 1.00 14.07
C VAL A 77 -3.86 2.11 13.09
N ARG A 78 -4.28 1.98 11.83
CA ARG A 78 -4.07 2.99 10.79
C ARG A 78 -4.81 4.28 11.14
N GLU A 79 -6.09 4.19 11.48
CA GLU A 79 -6.91 5.34 11.84
C GLU A 79 -6.34 6.07 13.06
N GLY A 80 -5.91 5.31 14.08
CA GLY A 80 -5.23 5.86 15.25
C GLY A 80 -3.92 6.57 14.91
N ALA A 81 -3.10 5.99 14.02
CA ALA A 81 -1.85 6.61 13.57
C ALA A 81 -2.09 7.89 12.76
N TYR A 82 -3.13 7.91 11.92
CA TYR A 82 -3.56 9.13 11.22
C TYR A 82 -3.98 10.22 12.20
N VAL A 83 -4.87 9.91 13.14
CA VAL A 83 -5.31 10.88 14.17
C VAL A 83 -4.12 11.37 14.98
N TYR A 84 -3.25 10.47 15.43
CA TYR A 84 -2.09 10.81 16.26
C TYR A 84 -1.15 11.77 15.54
N LEU A 85 -0.74 11.49 14.31
CA LEU A 85 0.24 12.32 13.60
C LEU A 85 -0.37 13.62 13.05
N PHE A 86 -1.58 13.56 12.47
CA PHE A 86 -2.18 14.74 11.85
C PHE A 86 -2.78 15.71 12.89
N SER A 87 -3.15 15.26 14.09
CA SER A 87 -3.53 16.16 15.19
C SER A 87 -2.38 17.05 15.68
N GLN A 88 -1.13 16.58 15.60
CA GLN A 88 0.07 17.37 15.95
C GLN A 88 0.24 18.60 15.05
N VAL A 89 -0.37 18.59 13.86
CA VAL A 89 -0.30 19.68 12.88
C VAL A 89 -1.66 20.37 12.69
N GLY A 90 -2.57 20.19 13.65
CA GLY A 90 -3.84 20.93 13.71
C GLY A 90 -4.99 20.33 12.92
N VAL A 91 -4.89 19.08 12.44
CA VAL A 91 -6.02 18.40 11.79
C VAL A 91 -6.92 17.77 12.85
N GLU A 92 -8.22 18.04 12.76
CA GLU A 92 -9.20 17.43 13.64
C GLU A 92 -9.28 15.91 13.45
N ALA A 93 -9.51 15.18 14.54
CA ALA A 93 -9.58 13.72 14.52
C ALA A 93 -10.61 13.15 13.51
N PRO A 94 -11.84 13.70 13.38
CA PRO A 94 -12.80 13.22 12.39
C PRO A 94 -12.25 13.32 10.97
N THR A 95 -11.62 14.44 10.62
CA THR A 95 -11.01 14.67 9.30
C THR A 95 -9.86 13.70 9.03
N ALA A 96 -8.98 13.47 10.00
CA ALA A 96 -7.89 12.50 9.87
C ALA A 96 -8.41 11.06 9.65
N ILE A 97 -9.49 10.67 10.33
CA ILE A 97 -10.17 9.38 10.13
C ILE A 97 -10.76 9.32 8.72
N SER A 98 -11.44 10.38 8.27
CA SER A 98 -11.99 10.46 6.91
C SER A 98 -10.91 10.31 5.83
N MET A 99 -9.72 10.90 6.04
CA MET A 99 -8.58 10.72 5.13
C MET A 99 -8.13 9.27 5.03
N SER A 100 -7.98 8.58 6.16
CA SER A 100 -7.63 7.15 6.22
C SER A 100 -8.68 6.30 5.51
N LEU A 101 -9.96 6.56 5.79
CA LEU A 101 -11.07 5.75 5.29
C LEU A 101 -11.32 5.97 3.79
N ALA A 102 -11.22 7.21 3.30
CA ALA A 102 -11.32 7.51 1.88
C ALA A 102 -10.23 6.79 1.08
N PHE A 103 -9.01 6.80 1.60
CA PHE A 103 -7.89 6.08 0.99
C PHE A 103 -8.12 4.56 0.98
N TYR A 104 -8.64 4.01 2.08
CA TYR A 104 -8.99 2.59 2.16
C TYR A 104 -10.09 2.21 1.17
N GLY A 105 -11.14 3.04 1.07
CA GLY A 105 -12.22 2.86 0.09
C GLY A 105 -11.70 2.81 -1.35
N LEU A 106 -10.78 3.71 -1.71
CA LEU A 106 -10.14 3.70 -3.02
C LEU A 106 -9.37 2.38 -3.28
N ARG A 107 -8.65 1.88 -2.28
CA ARG A 107 -7.98 0.57 -2.37
C ARG A 107 -8.96 -0.58 -2.54
N LEU A 108 -10.09 -0.55 -1.82
CA LEU A 108 -11.14 -1.57 -1.96
C LEU A 108 -11.71 -1.59 -3.37
N VAL A 109 -11.98 -0.42 -3.97
CA VAL A 109 -12.45 -0.33 -5.36
C VAL A 109 -11.45 -0.98 -6.33
N GLY A 110 -10.16 -0.66 -6.20
CA GLY A 110 -9.12 -1.30 -7.00
C GLY A 110 -9.06 -2.83 -6.81
N GLY A 111 -9.21 -3.30 -5.57
CA GLY A 111 -9.27 -4.73 -5.24
C GLY A 111 -10.50 -5.42 -5.84
N ILE A 112 -11.67 -4.78 -5.82
CA ILE A 112 -12.89 -5.28 -6.44
C ILE A 112 -12.72 -5.40 -7.96
N ILE A 113 -12.16 -4.38 -8.61
CA ILE A 113 -11.88 -4.44 -10.07
C ILE A 113 -10.97 -5.63 -10.38
N GLY A 114 -9.88 -5.80 -9.64
CA GLY A 114 -8.99 -6.96 -9.79
C GLY A 114 -9.72 -8.29 -9.56
N GLY A 115 -10.59 -8.36 -8.55
CA GLY A 115 -11.42 -9.53 -8.25
C GLY A 115 -12.41 -9.86 -9.35
N VAL A 116 -13.04 -8.85 -9.97
CA VAL A 116 -13.96 -9.03 -11.10
C VAL A 116 -13.20 -9.53 -12.33
N ILE A 117 -12.05 -8.91 -12.66
CA ILE A 117 -11.20 -9.37 -13.77
C ILE A 117 -10.77 -10.81 -13.54
N TYR A 118 -10.37 -11.16 -12.31
CA TYR A 118 -10.01 -12.52 -11.95
C TYR A 118 -11.18 -13.50 -12.16
N ALA A 119 -12.37 -13.18 -11.66
CA ALA A 119 -13.57 -14.03 -11.78
C ALA A 119 -14.02 -14.22 -13.23
N LEU A 120 -13.90 -13.19 -14.07
CA LEU A 120 -14.22 -13.26 -15.50
C LEU A 120 -13.13 -14.01 -16.29
N GLY A 121 -11.85 -13.84 -15.93
CA GLY A 121 -10.71 -14.47 -16.59
C GLY A 121 -10.52 -15.94 -16.22
N THR A 122 -10.94 -16.37 -15.03
CA THR A 122 -10.90 -17.80 -14.64
C THR A 122 -11.80 -18.65 -15.53
N ARG A 123 -12.89 -18.08 -16.08
CA ARG A 123 -13.74 -18.74 -17.07
C ARG A 123 -12.99 -19.11 -18.35
N THR A 124 -11.99 -18.34 -18.76
CA THR A 124 -11.25 -18.56 -20.03
C THR A 124 -10.12 -19.59 -19.88
N TYR A 125 -9.54 -19.75 -18.70
CA TYR A 125 -8.50 -20.77 -18.46
C TYR A 125 -9.06 -22.17 -18.24
N PHE A 126 -10.21 -22.30 -17.57
CA PHE A 126 -10.82 -23.61 -17.31
C PHE A 126 -11.49 -24.22 -18.56
N GLY A 127 -12.01 -23.40 -19.48
CA GLY A 127 -12.60 -23.87 -20.74
C GLY A 127 -11.60 -24.38 -21.78
N ARG A 128 -10.29 -24.18 -21.59
CA ARG A 128 -9.21 -24.68 -22.47
C ARG A 128 -8.52 -25.93 -21.93
N ALA A 129 -8.94 -26.43 -20.76
CA ALA A 129 -8.41 -27.67 -20.18
C ALA A 129 -9.23 -28.91 -20.57
N GLU A 130 -10.32 -28.73 -21.33
CA GLU A 130 -11.22 -29.80 -21.79
C GLU A 130 -11.21 -30.00 -23.33
N GLU A 131 -10.37 -29.26 -24.08
CA GLU A 131 -10.08 -29.49 -25.50
C GLU A 131 -8.72 -30.20 -25.67
#